data_AF-K5X508-F1
#
_entry.id   AF-K5X508-F1
#
_cell.length_a   1.000
_cell.length_b   1.000
_cell.length_c   1.000
_cell.angle_alpha   90.00
_cell.angle_beta   90.00
_cell.angle_gamma   90.00
#
_symmetry.space_group_name_H-M   'P 1'
#
loop_
_entity.id
_entity.type
_entity.pdbx_description
1 polymer ?
#
loop_
_entity_poly.entity_id
_entity_poly.type
_entity_poly.pdbx_seq_one_letter_code
_entity_poly.pdbx_strand_id
1 'polypeptide(L)'
;MPLFLMHDEEITPYIQQQGKDLLTQLDLAHTQRTLELNPQTLWAFLKKEVVSKIRKQARTAISKMEAKTRNLRIQQNTILAQPDIKTNPDSQHETSLLLNYISDLKRQRNDCNHKISSAQYRIMGETVSCYWSSVAHKLKPCNIIYSLECLNNPHQKTHSDHMAELARDYHDKVQTDSEELSFASLTLATCTATQAVDHRLSNDTSELLSDLLTYQDIASALNSLWQSTRP
;
A
#
# COMPACT_ATOMS: atom_id res chain seq x y z
N MET A 1 2.17 12.22 21.96
CA MET A 1 1.11 11.32 22.47
C MET A 1 0.07 11.17 21.37
N PRO A 2 -0.50 9.97 21.11
CA PRO A 2 -1.54 9.80 20.11
C PRO A 2 -2.78 10.64 20.47
N LEU A 3 -3.25 11.47 19.55
CA LEU A 3 -4.33 12.44 19.80
C LEU A 3 -5.64 11.79 20.25
N PHE A 4 -5.93 10.58 19.77
CA PHE A 4 -7.14 9.84 20.12
C PHE A 4 -7.18 9.37 21.58
N LEU A 5 -6.05 9.36 22.28
CA LEU A 5 -5.96 8.96 23.69
C LEU A 5 -6.04 10.13 24.66
N MET A 6 -6.11 11.38 24.18
CA MET A 6 -6.16 12.56 25.07
C MET A 6 -7.43 12.62 25.90
N HIS A 7 -8.51 12.01 25.41
CA HIS A 7 -9.81 11.98 26.07
C HIS A 7 -10.13 10.57 26.60
N ASP A 8 -9.11 9.71 26.73
CA ASP A 8 -9.30 8.39 27.29
C ASP A 8 -9.59 8.52 28.80
N GLU A 9 -10.72 7.96 29.21
CA GLU A 9 -11.23 7.97 30.58
C GLU A 9 -10.27 7.27 31.56
N GLU A 10 -9.43 6.35 31.07
CA GLU A 10 -8.47 5.63 31.92
C GLU A 10 -7.12 6.36 32.03
N ILE A 11 -6.63 6.96 30.93
CA ILE A 11 -5.30 7.58 30.90
C ILE A 11 -5.29 8.90 31.63
N THR A 12 -6.32 9.73 31.41
CA THR A 12 -6.39 11.09 31.96
C THR A 12 -6.29 11.10 33.50
N PRO A 13 -7.11 10.34 34.25
CA PRO A 13 -6.99 10.31 35.71
C PRO A 13 -5.67 9.68 36.16
N TYR A 14 -5.13 8.70 35.43
CA TYR A 14 -3.83 8.11 35.74
C TYR A 14 -2.70 9.15 35.66
N ILE A 15 -2.66 9.96 34.59
CA ILE A 15 -1.66 11.03 34.46
C ILE A 15 -1.82 12.08 35.56
N GLN A 16 -3.05 12.45 35.88
CA GLN A 16 -3.33 13.41 36.96
C GLN A 16 -2.88 12.88 38.32
N GLN A 17 -3.16 11.60 38.63
CA GLN A 17 -2.73 10.98 39.88
C GLN A 17 -1.21 10.93 39.98
N GLN A 18 -0.54 10.45 38.93
CA GLN A 18 0.93 10.40 38.90
C GLN A 18 1.57 11.80 38.96
N GLY A 19 0.89 12.82 38.43
CA GLY A 19 1.30 14.23 38.59
C GLY A 19 1.20 14.71 40.03
N LYS A 20 0.13 14.36 40.75
CA LYS A 20 -0.02 14.67 42.19
C LYS A 20 1.04 13.94 43.03
N ASP A 21 1.28 12.66 42.74
CA ASP A 21 2.30 11.85 43.42
C ASP A 21 3.71 12.41 43.19
N LEU A 22 3.97 12.98 42.00
CA LEU A 22 5.23 13.66 41.75
C LEU A 22 5.36 14.96 42.56
N LEU A 23 4.29 15.77 42.64
CA LEU A 23 4.32 17.03 43.40
C LEU A 23 4.68 16.78 44.86
N THR A 24 4.08 15.76 45.49
CA THR A 24 4.41 15.39 46.88
C THR A 24 5.86 14.92 47.02
N GLN A 25 6.39 14.17 46.05
CA GLN A 25 7.81 13.77 46.05
C GLN A 25 8.76 14.95 45.82
N LEU A 26 8.36 15.94 45.02
CA LEU A 26 9.14 17.16 44.79
C LEU A 26 9.20 18.04 46.05
N ASP A 27 8.10 18.15 46.79
CA ASP A 27 8.08 18.87 48.07
C ASP A 27 9.05 18.22 49.07
N LEU A 28 9.08 16.89 49.15
CA LEU A 28 10.05 16.14 49.96
C LEU A 28 11.49 16.36 49.48
N ALA A 29 11.73 16.26 48.17
CA ALA A 29 13.05 16.45 47.57
C ALA A 29 13.61 17.86 47.77
N HIS A 30 12.73 18.86 47.98
CA HIS A 30 13.16 20.23 48.31
C HIS A 30 13.85 20.30 49.69
N THR A 31 13.41 19.45 50.63
CA THR A 31 13.98 19.39 51.99
C THR A 31 15.14 18.42 52.11
N GLN A 32 15.12 17.30 51.38
CA GLN A 32 16.08 16.20 51.51
C GLN A 32 16.54 15.71 50.13
N ARG A 33 17.46 16.45 49.51
CA ARG A 33 17.98 16.10 48.20
C ARG A 33 18.99 14.96 48.30
N THR A 34 18.62 13.80 47.77
CA THR A 34 19.54 12.66 47.57
C THR A 34 19.71 12.39 46.07
N LEU A 35 20.62 11.47 45.75
CA LEU A 35 20.83 11.02 44.35
C LEU A 35 19.55 10.40 43.76
N GLU A 36 18.75 9.75 44.60
CA GLU A 36 17.47 9.14 44.24
C GLU A 36 16.32 10.16 44.25
N LEU A 37 16.29 11.06 45.24
CA LEU A 37 15.34 12.18 45.37
C LEU A 37 15.85 13.44 44.65
N ASN A 38 16.23 13.29 43.39
CA ASN A 38 16.57 14.42 42.53
C ASN A 38 15.33 14.79 41.67
N PRO A 39 14.86 16.05 41.67
CA PRO A 39 13.74 16.47 40.84
C PRO A 39 13.83 16.04 39.37
N GLN A 40 15.05 16.02 38.81
CA GLN A 40 15.29 15.60 37.43
C GLN A 40 15.07 14.09 37.22
N THR A 41 15.52 13.25 38.15
CA THR A 41 15.34 11.78 38.07
C THR A 41 13.88 11.43 38.27
N LEU A 42 13.21 12.06 39.24
CA LEU A 42 11.77 11.91 39.48
C LEU A 42 10.94 12.30 38.24
N TRP A 43 11.24 13.44 37.61
CA TRP A 43 10.57 13.87 36.38
C TRP A 43 10.85 12.92 35.20
N ALA A 44 12.08 12.45 35.05
CA ALA A 44 12.43 11.48 34.01
C ALA A 44 11.69 10.15 34.21
N PHE A 45 11.60 9.67 35.44
CA PHE A 45 10.86 8.47 35.81
C PHE A 45 9.37 8.60 35.48
N LEU A 46 8.72 9.67 35.94
CA LEU A 46 7.31 9.95 35.64
C LEU A 46 7.04 9.94 34.13
N LYS A 47 7.85 10.68 33.35
CA LYS A 47 7.71 10.72 31.89
C LYS A 47 7.82 9.33 31.28
N LYS A 48 8.75 8.51 31.74
CA LYS A 48 8.95 7.14 31.23
C LYS A 48 7.73 6.27 31.53
N GLU A 49 7.21 6.31 32.75
CA GLU A 49 6.02 5.54 33.17
C GLU A 49 4.77 5.97 32.38
N VAL A 50 4.49 7.27 32.33
CA VAL A 50 3.36 7.83 31.58
C VAL A 50 3.43 7.45 30.10
N VAL A 51 4.61 7.60 29.46
CA VAL A 51 4.80 7.22 28.05
C VAL A 51 4.61 5.71 27.85
N SER A 52 5.11 4.88 28.78
CA SER A 52 4.95 3.43 28.73
C SER A 52 3.47 3.03 28.80
N LYS A 53 2.71 3.59 29.75
CA LYS A 53 1.28 3.33 29.92
C LYS A 53 0.48 3.77 28.69
N ILE A 54 0.71 4.99 28.19
CA ILE A 54 0.07 5.51 26.97
C ILE A 54 0.36 4.59 25.77
N ARG A 55 1.61 4.15 25.58
CA ARG A 55 1.98 3.26 24.47
C ARG A 55 1.28 1.91 24.56
N LYS A 56 1.17 1.34 25.77
CA LYS A 56 0.43 0.09 26.00
C LYS A 56 -1.05 0.27 25.63
N GLN A 57 -1.69 1.34 26.11
CA GLN A 57 -3.10 1.61 25.80
C GLN A 57 -3.31 1.86 24.31
N ALA A 58 -2.43 2.63 23.66
CA ALA A 58 -2.46 2.88 22.21
C ALA A 58 -2.42 1.57 21.43
N ARG A 59 -1.49 0.67 21.81
CA ARG A 59 -1.37 -0.65 21.17
C ARG A 59 -2.66 -1.44 21.34
N THR A 60 -3.21 -1.52 22.55
CA THR A 60 -4.47 -2.23 22.82
C THR A 60 -5.63 -1.66 22.01
N ALA A 61 -5.79 -0.33 21.96
CA ALA A 61 -6.84 0.33 21.19
C ALA A 61 -6.73 0.05 19.69
N ILE A 62 -5.52 0.16 19.13
CA ILE A 62 -5.25 -0.14 17.72
C ILE A 62 -5.52 -1.63 17.43
N SER A 63 -5.04 -2.54 18.27
CA SER A 63 -5.30 -3.98 18.13
C SER A 63 -6.81 -4.29 18.16
N LYS A 64 -7.58 -3.63 19.02
CA LYS A 64 -9.05 -3.76 19.06
C LYS A 64 -9.70 -3.28 17.76
N MET A 65 -9.28 -2.13 17.21
CA MET A 65 -9.79 -1.63 15.92
C MET A 65 -9.47 -2.58 14.77
N GLU A 66 -8.26 -3.15 14.73
CA GLU A 66 -7.85 -4.11 13.71
C GLU A 66 -8.60 -5.44 13.83
N ALA A 67 -8.80 -5.93 15.06
CA ALA A 67 -9.62 -7.11 15.32
C ALA A 67 -11.07 -6.89 14.85
N LYS A 68 -11.67 -5.72 15.15
CA LYS A 68 -13.01 -5.36 14.67
C LYS A 68 -13.08 -5.32 13.14
N THR A 69 -12.09 -4.71 12.49
CA THR A 69 -12.00 -4.67 11.02
C THR A 69 -11.90 -6.07 10.43
N ARG A 70 -11.11 -6.96 11.05
CA ARG A 70 -10.98 -8.35 10.62
C ARG A 70 -12.29 -9.12 10.76
N ASN A 71 -12.99 -8.97 11.89
CA ASN A 71 -14.27 -9.63 12.14
C ASN A 71 -15.34 -9.18 11.12
N LEU A 72 -15.42 -7.88 10.85
CA LEU A 72 -16.35 -7.34 9.83
C LEU A 72 -16.03 -7.87 8.43
N ARG A 73 -14.74 -8.03 8.09
CA ARG A 73 -14.33 -8.64 6.81
C ARG A 73 -14.70 -10.12 6.73
N ILE A 74 -14.56 -10.87 7.84
CA ILE A 74 -14.98 -12.27 7.88
C ILE A 74 -16.49 -12.36 7.67
N GLN A 75 -17.28 -11.55 8.37
CA GLN A 75 -18.73 -11.48 8.18
C GLN A 75 -19.11 -11.14 6.74
N GLN A 76 -18.47 -10.11 6.16
CA GLN A 76 -18.67 -9.73 4.77
C GLN A 76 -18.37 -10.90 3.83
N ASN A 77 -17.25 -11.59 4.01
CA ASN A 77 -16.87 -12.74 3.19
C ASN A 77 -17.84 -13.92 3.35
N THR A 78 -18.37 -14.15 4.55
CA THR A 78 -19.38 -15.19 4.79
C THR A 78 -20.66 -14.89 4.03
N ILE A 79 -21.11 -13.63 4.03
CA ILE A 79 -22.28 -13.23 3.23
C ILE A 79 -21.94 -13.40 1.76
N LEU A 80 -20.78 -12.88 1.29
CA LEU A 80 -20.25 -12.99 -0.08
C LEU A 80 -20.11 -14.42 -0.63
N ALA A 81 -19.98 -15.42 0.24
CA ALA A 81 -19.89 -16.82 -0.15
C ALA A 81 -21.26 -17.48 -0.42
N GLN A 82 -22.37 -16.83 -0.07
CA GLN A 82 -23.71 -17.36 -0.30
C GLN A 82 -24.07 -17.29 -1.80
N PRO A 83 -24.66 -18.35 -2.38
CA PRO A 83 -24.98 -18.39 -3.81
C PRO A 83 -26.07 -17.36 -4.21
N ASP A 84 -26.91 -16.95 -3.26
CA ASP A 84 -28.13 -16.17 -3.52
C ASP A 84 -27.95 -14.65 -3.44
N ILE A 85 -26.73 -14.14 -3.23
CA ILE A 85 -26.48 -12.71 -2.98
C ILE A 85 -26.97 -11.81 -4.10
N LYS A 86 -26.82 -12.23 -5.35
CA LYS A 86 -27.25 -11.42 -6.49
C LYS A 86 -28.78 -11.29 -6.55
N THR A 87 -29.49 -12.25 -5.95
CA THR A 87 -30.95 -12.37 -5.99
C THR A 87 -31.58 -11.81 -4.72
N ASN A 88 -30.90 -11.87 -3.57
CA ASN A 88 -31.41 -11.40 -2.28
C ASN A 88 -31.02 -9.93 -2.01
N PRO A 89 -31.97 -8.98 -2.06
CA PRO A 89 -31.68 -7.56 -1.78
C PRO A 89 -31.24 -7.31 -0.34
N ASP A 90 -31.69 -8.11 0.63
CA ASP A 90 -31.35 -7.94 2.05
C ASP A 90 -29.86 -8.25 2.29
N SER A 91 -29.34 -9.32 1.68
CA SER A 91 -27.92 -9.69 1.75
C SER A 91 -27.02 -8.63 1.10
N GLN A 92 -27.47 -8.00 0.02
CA GLN A 92 -26.75 -6.87 -0.61
C GLN A 92 -26.73 -5.66 0.30
N HIS A 93 -27.86 -5.34 0.92
CA HIS A 93 -27.95 -4.24 1.87
C HIS A 93 -27.03 -4.45 3.07
N GLU A 94 -27.06 -5.64 3.69
CA GLU A 94 -26.19 -5.98 4.81
C GLU A 94 -24.70 -5.89 4.43
N THR A 95 -24.33 -6.39 3.25
CA THR A 95 -22.95 -6.29 2.73
C THR A 95 -22.53 -4.83 2.55
N SER A 96 -23.42 -3.98 2.06
CA SER A 96 -23.15 -2.54 1.89
C SER A 96 -22.93 -1.83 3.23
N LEU A 97 -23.72 -2.18 4.25
CA LEU A 97 -23.57 -1.65 5.61
C LEU A 97 -22.23 -2.06 6.20
N LEU A 98 -21.85 -3.35 6.09
CA LEU A 98 -20.55 -3.84 6.56
C LEU A 98 -19.38 -3.13 5.86
N LEU A 99 -19.49 -2.88 4.55
CA LEU A 99 -18.48 -2.13 3.79
C LEU A 99 -18.34 -0.70 4.32
N ASN A 100 -19.44 -0.01 4.57
CA ASN A 100 -19.45 1.33 5.15
C ASN A 100 -18.74 1.34 6.51
N TYR A 101 -19.08 0.41 7.41
CA TYR A 101 -18.41 0.29 8.71
C TYR A 101 -16.91 0.03 8.60
N ILE A 102 -16.48 -0.83 7.67
CA ILE A 102 -15.05 -1.07 7.40
C ILE A 102 -14.38 0.20 6.88
N SER A 103 -15.06 0.95 6.01
CA SER A 103 -14.54 2.19 5.43
C SER A 103 -14.34 3.27 6.50
N ASP A 104 -15.29 3.40 7.43
CA ASP A 104 -15.24 4.35 8.53
C ASP A 104 -14.09 4.04 9.50
N LEU A 105 -13.93 2.77 9.89
CA LEU A 105 -12.82 2.35 10.74
C LEU A 105 -11.46 2.59 10.08
N LYS A 106 -11.34 2.35 8.77
CA LYS A 106 -10.14 2.66 8.00
C LYS A 106 -9.88 4.16 7.93
N ARG A 107 -10.91 4.96 7.68
CA ARG A 107 -10.81 6.42 7.64
C ARG A 107 -10.32 6.95 8.98
N GLN A 108 -10.93 6.53 10.08
CA GLN A 108 -10.53 6.93 11.43
C GLN A 108 -9.05 6.60 11.71
N ARG A 109 -8.58 5.42 11.28
CA ARG A 109 -7.17 5.03 11.38
C ARG A 109 -6.27 5.93 10.54
N ASN A 110 -6.63 6.14 9.28
CA ASN A 110 -5.85 6.95 8.35
C ASN A 110 -5.75 8.41 8.83
N ASP A 111 -6.83 8.98 9.34
CA ASP A 111 -6.84 10.31 9.93
C ASP A 111 -5.91 10.39 11.15
N CYS A 112 -5.89 9.36 11.99
CA CYS A 112 -4.96 9.27 13.11
C CYS A 112 -3.50 9.22 12.64
N ASN A 113 -3.20 8.35 11.68
CA ASN A 113 -1.86 8.23 11.09
C ASN A 113 -1.41 9.52 10.42
N HIS A 114 -2.31 10.20 9.72
CA HIS A 114 -2.05 11.48 9.07
C HIS A 114 -1.71 12.56 10.10
N LYS A 115 -2.49 12.68 11.19
CA LYS A 115 -2.22 13.62 12.28
C LYS A 115 -0.87 13.35 12.95
N ILE A 116 -0.52 12.07 13.17
CA ILE A 116 0.79 11.69 13.73
C ILE A 116 1.92 12.07 12.76
N SER A 117 1.77 11.74 11.47
CA SER A 117 2.77 12.03 10.44
C SER A 117 2.96 13.53 10.27
N SER A 118 1.88 14.31 10.28
CA SER A 118 1.91 15.78 10.23
C SER A 118 2.62 16.37 11.44
N ALA A 119 2.33 15.87 12.65
CA ALA A 119 3.02 16.31 13.86
C ALA A 119 4.52 15.95 13.83
N GLN A 120 4.87 14.75 13.37
CA GLN A 120 6.27 14.34 13.19
C GLN A 120 6.98 15.22 12.17
N TYR A 121 6.34 15.52 11.04
CA TYR A 121 6.88 16.42 10.03
C TYR A 121 7.13 17.83 10.60
N ARG A 122 6.20 18.37 11.39
CA ARG A 122 6.41 19.68 12.05
C ARG A 122 7.58 19.68 13.03
N ILE A 123 7.85 18.57 13.70
CA ILE A 123 8.93 18.47 14.71
C ILE A 123 10.28 18.19 14.04
N MET A 124 10.31 17.29 13.05
CA MET A 124 11.53 16.69 12.51
C MET A 124 11.79 17.04 11.04
N GLY A 125 10.86 17.71 10.36
CA GLY A 125 10.92 18.01 8.93
C GLY A 125 11.98 19.05 8.55
N GLU A 126 12.43 19.87 9.51
CA GLU A 126 13.51 20.86 9.31
C GLU A 126 14.85 20.38 9.87
N THR A 127 14.85 19.33 10.69
CA THR A 127 16.07 18.78 11.30
C THR A 127 16.58 17.61 10.48
N VAL A 128 17.85 17.64 10.10
CA VAL A 128 18.53 16.49 9.47
C VAL A 128 18.47 15.30 10.44
N SER A 129 17.59 14.35 10.14
CA SER A 129 17.26 13.22 10.98
C SER A 129 16.97 12.00 10.10
N CYS A 130 16.97 10.79 10.68
CA CYS A 130 16.56 9.60 9.92
C CYS A 130 15.15 9.75 9.32
N TYR A 131 14.27 10.47 10.01
CA TYR A 131 12.94 10.81 9.48
C TYR A 131 13.03 11.66 8.21
N TRP A 132 13.82 12.73 8.24
CA TRP A 132 14.03 13.59 7.08
C TRP A 132 14.53 12.80 5.86
N SER A 133 15.56 11.96 6.05
CA SER A 133 16.08 11.11 4.99
C SER A 133 15.01 10.14 4.45
N SER A 134 14.20 9.54 5.33
CA SER A 134 13.12 8.63 4.92
C SER A 134 12.03 9.31 4.09
N VAL A 135 11.69 10.57 4.40
CA VAL A 135 10.70 11.36 3.67
C VAL A 135 11.27 11.89 2.36
N ALA A 136 12.56 12.27 2.35
CA ALA A 136 13.24 12.78 1.17
C ALA A 136 13.55 11.68 0.14
N HIS A 137 13.67 10.42 0.58
CA HIS A 137 13.79 9.28 -0.32
C HIS A 137 12.53 9.16 -1.19
N LYS A 138 12.66 9.52 -2.48
CA LYS A 138 11.64 9.23 -3.49
C LYS A 138 11.48 7.72 -3.57
N LEU A 139 10.39 7.20 -3.00
CA LEU A 139 9.94 5.86 -3.28
C LEU A 139 9.57 5.83 -4.76
N LYS A 140 10.35 5.10 -5.57
CA LYS A 140 9.92 4.76 -6.92
C LYS A 140 8.57 4.06 -6.77
N PRO A 141 7.54 4.42 -7.56
CA PRO A 141 6.28 3.69 -7.52
C PRO A 141 6.59 2.24 -7.89
N CYS A 142 6.67 1.35 -6.90
CA CYS A 142 6.68 -0.07 -7.17
C CYS A 142 5.28 -0.42 -7.66
N ASN A 143 5.16 -1.01 -8.85
CA ASN A 143 3.89 -1.53 -9.32
C ASN A 143 3.42 -2.59 -8.31
N ILE A 144 2.41 -2.25 -7.52
CA ILE A 144 1.82 -3.18 -6.55
C ILE A 144 0.91 -4.11 -7.34
N ILE A 145 1.34 -5.37 -7.44
CA ILE A 145 0.48 -6.44 -7.97
C ILE A 145 -0.39 -6.91 -6.80
N TYR A 146 -1.71 -6.70 -6.91
CA TYR A 146 -2.65 -7.01 -5.81
C TYR A 146 -2.96 -8.49 -5.68
N SER A 147 -2.97 -9.22 -6.80
CA SER A 147 -3.22 -10.65 -6.84
C SER A 147 -2.69 -11.26 -8.14
N LEU A 148 -2.42 -12.57 -8.11
CA LEU A 148 -2.15 -13.37 -9.30
C LEU A 148 -3.26 -14.40 -9.48
N GLU A 149 -3.68 -14.61 -10.72
CA GLU A 149 -4.65 -15.64 -11.09
C GLU A 149 -3.96 -16.99 -11.30
N CYS A 150 -4.58 -18.07 -10.81
CA CYS A 150 -4.10 -19.42 -11.06
C CYS A 150 -4.68 -19.94 -12.38
N LEU A 151 -3.84 -20.41 -13.32
CA LEU A 151 -4.30 -20.95 -14.61
C LEU A 151 -5.37 -22.05 -14.48
N ASN A 152 -5.31 -22.86 -13.41
CA ASN A 152 -6.18 -24.03 -13.24
C ASN A 152 -7.30 -23.82 -12.22
N ASN A 153 -7.42 -22.63 -11.63
CA ASN A 153 -8.41 -22.39 -10.59
C ASN A 153 -8.86 -20.92 -10.62
N PRO A 154 -10.17 -20.61 -10.68
CA PRO A 154 -10.66 -19.23 -10.67
C PRO A 154 -10.35 -18.45 -9.38
N HIS A 155 -9.69 -19.08 -8.39
CA HIS A 155 -9.24 -18.43 -7.18
C HIS A 155 -7.92 -17.67 -7.39
N GLN A 156 -7.94 -16.37 -7.07
CA GLN A 156 -6.75 -15.54 -7.07
C GLN A 156 -5.96 -15.69 -5.77
N LYS A 157 -4.63 -15.65 -5.86
CA LYS A 157 -3.73 -15.61 -4.70
C LYS A 157 -3.38 -14.15 -4.38
N THR A 158 -3.66 -13.74 -3.15
CA THR A 158 -3.42 -12.36 -2.67
C THR A 158 -2.20 -12.26 -1.74
N HIS A 159 -1.76 -13.38 -1.15
CA HIS A 159 -0.59 -13.42 -0.28
C HIS A 159 0.70 -13.46 -1.09
N SER A 160 1.66 -12.61 -0.75
CA SER A 160 2.93 -12.44 -1.48
C SER A 160 3.69 -13.74 -1.68
N ASP A 161 3.72 -14.59 -0.65
CA ASP A 161 4.52 -15.81 -0.65
C ASP A 161 3.95 -16.80 -1.68
N HIS A 162 2.61 -16.94 -1.72
CA HIS A 162 1.92 -17.76 -2.71
C HIS A 162 1.95 -17.16 -4.12
N MET A 163 1.95 -15.83 -4.24
CA MET A 163 2.14 -15.18 -5.54
C MET A 163 3.54 -15.46 -6.09
N ALA A 164 4.56 -15.44 -5.23
CA ALA A 164 5.93 -15.76 -5.60
C ALA A 164 6.07 -17.24 -5.99
N GLU A 165 5.45 -18.16 -5.25
CA GLU A 165 5.39 -19.58 -5.62
C GLU A 165 4.73 -19.78 -6.99
N LEU A 166 3.57 -19.15 -7.22
CA LEU A 166 2.86 -19.25 -8.49
C LEU A 166 3.68 -18.71 -9.66
N ALA A 167 4.33 -17.55 -9.47
CA ALA A 167 5.20 -16.97 -10.48
C ALA A 167 6.41 -17.87 -10.77
N ARG A 168 7.04 -18.45 -9.73
CA ARG A 168 8.13 -19.41 -9.88
C ARG A 168 7.68 -20.63 -10.67
N ASP A 169 6.59 -21.27 -10.25
CA ASP A 169 6.08 -22.49 -10.89
C ASP A 169 5.68 -22.22 -12.35
N TYR A 170 5.16 -21.03 -12.67
CA TYR A 170 4.91 -20.60 -14.04
C TYR A 170 6.20 -20.48 -14.85
N HIS A 171 7.21 -19.80 -14.32
CA HIS A 171 8.50 -19.63 -15.00
C HIS A 171 9.23 -20.96 -15.19
N ASP A 172 9.24 -21.83 -14.17
CA ASP A 172 9.87 -23.14 -14.24
C ASP A 172 9.19 -24.00 -15.32
N LYS A 173 7.86 -23.96 -15.41
CA LYS A 173 7.10 -24.64 -16.49
C LYS A 173 7.46 -24.09 -17.86
N VAL A 174 7.47 -22.76 -18.04
CA VAL A 174 7.86 -22.15 -19.33
C VAL A 174 9.28 -22.54 -19.73
N GLN A 175 10.18 -22.71 -18.77
CA GLN A 175 11.57 -23.13 -19.01
C GLN A 175 11.73 -24.64 -19.27
N THR A 176 10.79 -25.48 -18.82
CA THR A 176 10.83 -26.94 -19.02
C THR A 176 9.97 -27.40 -20.21
N ASP A 177 8.86 -26.71 -20.50
CA ASP A 177 7.99 -26.94 -21.66
C ASP A 177 8.56 -26.34 -22.96
N SER A 178 9.69 -25.62 -22.90
CA SER A 178 10.46 -25.38 -24.12
C SER A 178 10.98 -26.73 -24.60
N GLU A 179 10.22 -27.37 -25.50
CA GLU A 179 10.77 -28.37 -26.41
C GLU A 179 12.13 -27.85 -26.86
N GLU A 180 13.18 -28.67 -26.73
CA GLU A 180 14.50 -28.32 -27.27
C GLU A 180 14.34 -28.15 -28.78
N LEU A 181 13.92 -26.96 -29.19
CA LEU A 181 13.86 -26.55 -30.58
C LEU A 181 15.29 -26.68 -31.05
N SER A 182 15.50 -27.62 -31.98
CA SER A 182 16.78 -27.78 -32.67
C SER A 182 17.33 -26.40 -32.99
N PHE A 183 18.62 -26.17 -32.74
CA PHE A 183 19.27 -24.89 -33.03
C PHE A 183 18.92 -24.36 -34.44
N ALA A 184 18.69 -25.26 -35.40
CA ALA A 184 18.22 -24.95 -36.75
C ALA A 184 16.79 -24.38 -36.82
N SER A 185 15.83 -24.90 -36.05
CA SER A 185 14.46 -24.38 -36.02
C SER A 185 14.38 -23.05 -35.29
N LEU A 186 15.16 -22.88 -34.22
CA LEU A 186 15.22 -21.63 -33.47
C LEU A 186 15.87 -20.51 -34.28
N THR A 187 16.95 -20.80 -35.02
CA THR A 187 17.55 -19.84 -35.96
C THR A 187 16.61 -19.48 -37.11
N LEU A 188 15.86 -20.45 -37.66
CA LEU A 188 14.84 -20.16 -38.67
C LEU A 188 13.71 -19.26 -38.14
N ALA A 189 13.18 -19.55 -36.96
CA ALA A 189 12.13 -18.74 -36.34
C ALA A 189 12.63 -17.33 -36.02
N THR A 190 13.87 -17.22 -35.50
CA THR A 190 14.50 -15.93 -35.21
C THR A 190 14.73 -15.15 -36.50
N CYS A 191 15.27 -15.77 -37.55
CA CYS A 191 15.44 -15.14 -38.87
C CYS A 191 14.10 -14.70 -39.48
N THR A 192 13.04 -15.48 -39.30
CA THR A 192 11.70 -15.12 -39.80
C THR A 192 11.15 -13.90 -39.05
N ALA A 193 11.33 -13.86 -37.72
CA ALA A 193 10.90 -12.74 -36.91
C ALA A 193 11.72 -11.47 -37.18
N THR A 194 13.04 -11.60 -37.39
CA THR A 194 13.91 -10.45 -37.69
C THR A 194 13.81 -10.00 -39.15
N GLN A 195 13.41 -10.85 -40.09
CA GLN A 195 13.16 -10.44 -41.49
C GLN A 195 12.17 -9.28 -41.61
N ALA A 196 11.13 -9.25 -40.76
CA ALA A 196 10.17 -8.15 -40.74
C ALA A 196 10.79 -6.82 -40.27
N VAL A 197 11.85 -6.88 -39.46
CA VAL A 197 12.55 -5.71 -38.90
C VAL A 197 13.75 -5.30 -39.78
N ASP A 198 14.43 -6.27 -40.40
CA ASP A 198 15.61 -6.08 -41.26
C ASP A 198 15.24 -5.70 -42.71
N HIS A 199 13.95 -5.66 -43.05
CA HIS A 199 13.50 -5.10 -44.32
C HIS A 199 13.83 -3.60 -44.38
N ARG A 200 15.00 -3.28 -44.93
CA ARG A 200 15.32 -1.93 -45.40
C ARG A 200 14.38 -1.59 -46.55
N LEU A 201 13.81 -0.38 -46.50
CA LEU A 201 13.05 0.18 -47.60
C LEU A 201 13.93 0.17 -48.86
N SER A 202 13.35 -0.19 -50.00
CA SER A 202 14.06 -0.10 -51.29
C SER A 202 14.53 1.34 -51.50
N ASN A 203 15.68 1.55 -52.14
CA ASN A 203 16.23 2.91 -52.32
C ASN A 203 15.21 3.84 -53.00
N ASP A 204 14.43 3.32 -53.94
CA ASP A 204 13.35 4.07 -54.62
C ASP A 204 12.25 4.56 -53.66
N THR A 205 11.88 3.76 -52.65
CA THR A 205 10.85 4.15 -51.67
C THR A 205 11.43 5.05 -50.57
N SER A 206 12.71 4.92 -50.25
CA SER A 206 13.43 5.85 -49.38
C SER A 206 13.51 7.25 -49.99
N GLU A 207 13.76 7.37 -51.30
CA GLU A 207 13.78 8.65 -52.00
C GLU A 207 12.38 9.29 -52.03
N LEU A 208 11.34 8.51 -52.35
CA LEU A 208 9.94 8.95 -52.29
C LEU A 208 9.50 9.46 -50.90
N LEU A 209 10.01 8.85 -49.83
CA LEU A 209 9.72 9.28 -48.45
C LEU A 209 10.58 10.46 -47.98
N SER A 210 11.64 10.79 -48.72
CA SER A 210 12.47 11.97 -48.45
C SER A 210 11.91 13.25 -49.07
N ASP A 211 10.99 13.12 -50.04
CA ASP A 211 10.27 14.24 -50.63
C ASP A 211 9.27 14.88 -49.65
N LEU A 212 9.05 16.19 -49.81
CA LEU A 212 8.15 16.96 -48.96
C LEU A 212 6.70 16.53 -49.19
N LEU A 213 6.06 16.02 -48.14
CA LEU A 213 4.63 15.68 -48.12
C LEU A 213 3.78 16.86 -48.59
N THR A 214 3.07 16.67 -49.70
CA THR A 214 2.13 17.67 -50.20
C THR A 214 0.75 17.49 -49.57
N TYR A 215 -0.06 18.54 -49.61
CA TYR A 215 -1.43 18.50 -49.09
C TYR A 215 -2.30 17.43 -49.79
N GLN A 216 -2.03 17.14 -51.07
CA GLN A 216 -2.73 16.10 -51.82
C GLN A 216 -2.43 14.68 -51.32
N ASP A 217 -1.20 14.44 -50.89
CA ASP A 217 -0.80 13.15 -50.30
C ASP A 217 -1.52 12.91 -48.97
N ILE A 218 -1.64 13.96 -48.15
CA ILE A 218 -2.39 13.91 -46.88
C ILE A 218 -3.88 13.67 -47.13
N ALA A 219 -4.47 14.39 -48.09
CA ALA A 219 -5.89 14.25 -48.41
C ALA A 219 -6.23 12.86 -48.98
N SER A 220 -5.36 12.30 -49.82
CA SER A 220 -5.55 10.96 -50.40
C SER A 220 -5.40 9.84 -49.36
N ALA A 221 -4.41 9.96 -48.46
CA ALA A 221 -4.23 9.02 -47.35
C ALA A 221 -5.40 9.04 -46.36
N LEU A 222 -5.95 10.22 -46.06
CA LEU A 222 -7.17 10.32 -45.24
C LEU A 222 -8.35 9.65 -45.96
N ASN A 223 -8.56 9.91 -47.26
CA ASN A 223 -9.66 9.30 -47.99
C ASN A 223 -9.55 7.76 -48.09
N SER A 224 -8.36 7.19 -48.24
CA SER A 224 -8.19 5.73 -48.29
C SER A 224 -8.48 5.07 -46.94
N LEU A 225 -8.09 5.72 -45.84
CA LEU A 225 -8.34 5.24 -44.48
C LEU A 225 -9.83 5.30 -44.12
N TRP A 226 -10.54 6.31 -44.62
CA TRP A 226 -12.01 6.42 -44.53
C TRP A 226 -12.75 5.36 -45.37
N GLN A 227 -12.16 4.87 -46.46
CA GLN A 227 -12.73 3.79 -47.26
C GLN A 227 -12.49 2.42 -46.63
N SER A 228 -11.34 2.20 -45.96
CA SER A 228 -11.02 0.93 -45.30
C SER A 228 -11.73 0.70 -43.95
N THR A 229 -12.26 1.77 -43.34
CA THR A 229 -12.97 1.71 -42.04
C THR A 229 -14.48 1.70 -42.16
N ARG A 230 -15.03 1.69 -43.39
CA ARG A 230 -16.44 1.34 -43.61
C ARG A 230 -16.58 -0.20 -43.66
N PRO A 231 -17.43 -0.80 -42.81
CA PRO A 231 -17.74 -2.24 -42.91
C PRO A 231 -18.48 -2.58 -44.21
#